data_AF-A0A914ZFM8-F1
#
_entry.id   AF-A0A914ZFM8-F1
#
_cell.length_a   1.000
_cell.length_b   1.000
_cell.length_c   1.000
_cell.angle_alpha   90.00
_cell.angle_beta   90.00
_cell.angle_gamma   90.00
#
_symmetry.space_group_name_H-M   'P 1'
#
loop_
_entity.id
_entity.type
_entity.pdbx_description
1 polymer ?
#
loop_
_entity_poly.entity_id
_entity_poly.type
_entity_poly.pdbx_seq_one_letter_code
_entity_poly.pdbx_strand_id
1 'polypeptide(L)'
;MEPSPMSTLCELSRESGKAWLEAVKGHCVDVELREDLNEWDIFIRVATVVCSKCESVWRSFKPRIFSKFTPKRFREMPISSLIEMLTLFLTFAYSTDTREVCEKTSMLIMSIFESSGKDRQEVLLRAIHCEILMHAERGLDDASIIKSLISLTDKLNEADSSDIYAESYLFAAQKGLELSSLHRFLPRMSSADITRILEASTHFTTVSACLWKVAVERLLMSDASHSIVFLTTQLRYRCVDNPMLASQRMALITSVLLSEKAPWTNTAFEFLIEFFQSLDGEIRFPIESILPLWFALVLTHIENDGLTDVSQFICTGFRSFAQDKGFPSKEFSSDISSTDAAVRWIFESVSEIARRNEMWAREAMLRWLEPVACVLQKVLPKSTMEVCTQSCRIASYIFRFASRLIYRSAGECNFNQSLFVRLCKLYIQNTLIVRNFEATFLDESVPNYFCGLLMLPIASSSYLQRIAVDIIEKFSLDYSLKQKMKRLLGDHPRFIPILYAACKADSNAFKFLTAIA
;
A
#
# COMPACT_ATOMS: atom_id res chain seq x y z
N MET A 1 44.38 -19.63 30.36
CA MET A 1 43.82 -18.28 30.21
C MET A 1 42.36 -18.47 29.86
N GLU A 2 41.50 -18.40 30.87
CA GLU A 2 40.05 -18.36 30.65
C GLU A 2 39.69 -17.00 30.03
N PRO A 3 38.71 -16.95 29.12
CA PRO A 3 38.24 -15.68 28.58
C PRO A 3 37.62 -14.86 29.71
N SER A 4 38.13 -13.64 29.92
CA SER A 4 37.49 -12.63 30.76
C SER A 4 36.01 -12.50 30.35
N PRO A 5 35.06 -12.45 31.30
CA PRO A 5 33.68 -12.12 30.96
C PRO A 5 33.66 -10.80 30.19
N MET A 6 32.85 -10.74 29.13
CA MET A 6 32.68 -9.50 28.38
C MET A 6 32.16 -8.42 29.34
N SER A 7 32.79 -7.23 29.31
CA SER A 7 32.31 -6.10 30.11
C SER A 7 30.93 -5.67 29.61
N THR A 8 30.04 -5.27 30.53
CA THR A 8 28.68 -4.77 30.22
C THR A 8 28.71 -3.62 29.20
N LEU A 9 29.77 -2.80 29.22
CA LEU A 9 30.03 -1.75 28.23
C LEU A 9 30.18 -2.30 26.80
N CYS A 10 30.86 -3.44 26.66
CA CYS A 10 31.11 -4.11 25.39
C CYS A 10 29.83 -4.77 24.84
N GLU A 11 28.88 -5.12 25.70
CA GLU A 11 27.54 -5.58 25.28
C GLU A 11 26.64 -4.42 24.85
N LEU A 12 26.55 -3.35 25.65
CA LEU A 12 25.70 -2.19 25.36
C LEU A 12 26.13 -1.42 24.10
N SER A 13 27.44 -1.24 23.90
CA SER A 13 28.00 -0.60 22.69
C SER A 13 27.78 -1.43 21.42
N ARG A 14 27.58 -2.74 21.58
CA ARG A 14 27.22 -3.67 20.49
C ARG A 14 25.72 -3.84 20.32
N GLU A 15 24.89 -3.16 21.09
CA GLU A 15 23.44 -3.22 20.95
C GLU A 15 22.92 -2.15 19.99
N SER A 16 23.23 -0.87 20.26
CA SER A 16 22.85 0.26 19.40
C SER A 16 23.65 1.52 19.73
N GLY A 17 23.67 2.50 18.81
CA GLY A 17 24.23 3.83 19.11
C GLY A 17 23.59 4.52 20.31
N LYS A 18 22.28 4.28 20.54
CA LYS A 18 21.53 4.83 21.68
C LYS A 18 21.95 4.21 23.01
N ALA A 19 22.07 2.88 23.06
CA ALA A 19 22.55 2.18 24.26
C ALA A 19 23.97 2.62 24.63
N TRP A 20 24.82 2.85 23.63
CA TRP A 20 26.16 3.39 23.84
C TRP A 20 26.13 4.82 24.41
N LEU A 21 25.25 5.69 23.91
CA LEU A 21 25.11 7.03 24.47
C LEU A 21 24.70 7.01 25.95
N GLU A 22 23.77 6.14 26.34
CA GLU A 22 23.37 6.00 27.75
C GLU A 22 24.54 5.52 28.63
N ALA A 23 25.36 4.59 28.13
CA ALA A 23 26.59 4.19 28.82
C ALA A 23 27.56 5.37 28.99
N VAL A 24 27.77 6.16 27.93
CA VAL A 24 28.61 7.38 27.96
C VAL A 24 28.10 8.40 28.99
N LYS A 25 26.78 8.61 29.06
CA LYS A 25 26.16 9.46 30.09
C LYS A 25 26.40 8.93 31.49
N GLY A 26 26.29 7.61 31.69
CA GLY A 26 26.59 6.96 32.96
C GLY A 26 28.00 7.25 33.47
N HIS A 27 29.00 7.33 32.59
CA HIS A 27 30.36 7.72 32.96
C HIS A 27 30.53 9.21 33.29
N CYS A 28 29.61 10.07 32.86
CA CYS A 28 29.67 11.52 33.07
C CYS A 28 28.87 11.99 34.30
N VAL A 29 27.79 11.28 34.67
CA VAL A 29 26.79 11.75 35.64
C VAL A 29 26.84 11.02 36.99
N ASP A 30 27.15 9.71 37.01
CA ASP A 30 27.17 8.94 38.27
C ASP A 30 28.39 9.29 39.13
N VAL A 31 28.13 9.96 40.26
CA VAL A 31 29.17 10.33 41.26
C VAL A 31 29.55 9.14 42.15
N GLU A 32 28.68 8.15 42.28
CA GLU A 32 28.94 6.95 43.09
C GLU A 32 29.67 5.88 42.25
N LEU A 33 30.83 5.46 42.75
CA LEU A 33 31.56 4.31 42.24
C LEU A 33 30.79 3.06 42.66
N ARG A 34 30.13 2.41 41.70
CA ARG A 34 29.53 1.09 41.93
C ARG A 34 30.65 0.06 42.08
N GLU A 35 30.46 -0.92 42.96
CA GLU A 35 31.49 -1.94 43.29
C GLU A 35 31.78 -2.91 42.12
N ASP A 36 30.97 -2.88 41.07
CA ASP A 36 31.05 -3.75 39.89
C ASP A 36 31.81 -3.14 38.69
N LEU A 37 32.34 -1.91 38.83
CA LEU A 37 33.06 -1.24 37.75
C LEU A 37 34.45 -1.84 37.51
N ASN A 38 34.80 -2.06 36.24
CA ASN A 38 36.15 -2.53 35.87
C ASN A 38 37.17 -1.38 35.90
N GLU A 39 38.46 -1.72 35.86
CA GLU A 39 39.57 -0.74 35.91
C GLU A 39 39.49 0.32 34.79
N TRP A 40 38.98 -0.07 33.61
CA TRP A 40 38.84 0.83 32.47
C TRP A 40 37.70 1.83 32.66
N ASP A 41 36.57 1.39 33.22
CA ASP A 41 35.43 2.26 33.53
C ASP A 41 35.80 3.30 34.59
N ILE A 42 36.58 2.88 35.59
CA ILE A 42 37.16 3.79 36.61
C ILE A 42 38.09 4.80 35.92
N PHE A 43 38.95 4.33 35.01
CA PHE A 43 39.86 5.21 34.26
C PHE A 43 39.09 6.25 33.42
N ILE A 44 38.08 5.83 32.65
CA ILE A 44 37.25 6.75 31.85
C ILE A 44 36.61 7.81 32.76
N ARG A 45 36.01 7.41 33.89
CA ARG A 45 35.38 8.33 34.83
C ARG A 45 36.38 9.35 35.38
N VAL A 46 37.53 8.89 35.88
CA VAL A 46 38.58 9.79 36.42
C VAL A 46 39.07 10.75 35.34
N ALA A 47 39.41 10.25 34.15
CA ALA A 47 39.91 11.07 33.06
C ALA A 47 38.89 12.14 32.64
N THR A 48 37.61 11.76 32.56
CA THR A 48 36.47 12.62 32.23
C THR A 48 36.26 13.71 33.26
N VAL A 49 36.24 13.38 34.55
CA VAL A 49 36.06 14.35 35.65
C VAL A 49 37.22 15.34 35.68
N VAL A 50 38.45 14.88 35.51
CA VAL A 50 39.64 15.74 35.55
C VAL A 50 39.68 16.68 34.35
N CYS A 51 39.40 16.17 33.13
CA CYS A 51 39.46 16.99 31.92
C CYS A 51 38.29 17.97 31.81
N SER A 52 37.09 17.60 32.24
CA SER A 52 35.92 18.48 32.19
C SER A 52 36.00 19.64 33.18
N LYS A 53 36.65 19.46 34.34
CA LYS A 53 36.82 20.52 35.35
C LYS A 53 37.99 21.47 35.08
N CYS A 54 38.95 21.09 34.24
CA CYS A 54 40.18 21.86 34.06
C CYS A 54 40.60 21.95 32.59
N GLU A 55 40.30 23.08 31.95
CA GLU A 55 40.58 23.30 30.53
C GLU A 55 42.08 23.21 30.19
N SER A 56 42.97 23.66 31.08
CA SER A 56 44.42 23.54 30.87
C SER A 56 44.88 22.07 30.82
N VAL A 57 44.25 21.21 31.64
CA VAL A 57 44.52 19.77 31.62
C VAL A 57 44.03 19.19 30.31
N TRP A 58 42.81 19.51 29.87
CA TRP A 58 42.29 19.08 28.57
C TRP A 58 43.20 19.51 27.41
N ARG A 59 43.60 20.79 27.34
CA ARG A 59 44.50 21.31 26.29
C ARG A 59 45.84 20.58 26.23
N SER A 60 46.38 20.17 27.38
CA SER A 60 47.63 19.40 27.47
C SER A 60 47.44 17.91 27.14
N PHE A 61 46.33 17.32 27.59
CA PHE A 61 46.03 15.89 27.47
C PHE A 61 45.57 15.51 26.06
N LYS A 62 44.71 16.34 25.44
CA LYS A 62 44.13 16.14 24.10
C LYS A 62 45.14 15.76 23.01
N PRO A 63 46.20 16.54 22.72
CA PRO A 63 47.16 16.16 21.66
C PRO A 63 47.91 14.86 22.00
N ARG A 64 48.17 14.61 23.29
CA ARG A 64 48.86 13.40 23.74
C ARG A 64 48.01 12.17 23.51
N ILE A 65 46.73 12.20 23.86
CA ILE A 65 45.86 11.04 23.69
C ILE A 65 45.66 10.73 22.21
N PHE A 66 45.23 11.69 21.39
CA PHE A 66 44.98 11.45 19.96
C PHE A 66 46.25 11.02 19.19
N SER A 67 47.43 11.58 19.52
CA SER A 67 48.70 11.18 18.88
C SER A 67 49.08 9.71 19.10
N LYS A 68 48.59 9.08 20.19
CA LYS A 68 48.86 7.67 20.49
C LYS A 68 47.98 6.71 19.70
N PHE A 69 46.93 7.21 19.07
CA PHE A 69 45.92 6.41 18.37
C PHE A 69 45.94 6.71 16.88
N THR A 70 46.97 6.19 16.20
CA THR A 70 47.08 6.28 14.74
C THR A 70 46.09 5.33 14.05
N PRO A 71 45.71 5.59 12.78
CA PRO A 71 44.85 4.69 12.01
C PRO A 71 45.34 3.24 12.00
N LYS A 72 46.67 3.05 11.93
CA LYS A 72 47.30 1.72 12.00
C LYS A 72 46.96 1.00 13.31
N ARG A 73 47.14 1.66 14.46
CA ARG A 73 46.81 1.08 15.77
C ARG A 73 45.33 0.78 15.90
N PHE A 74 44.48 1.68 15.43
CA PHE A 74 43.03 1.52 15.44
C PHE A 74 42.54 0.34 14.60
N ARG A 75 43.25 0.00 13.52
CA ARG A 75 43.00 -1.18 12.69
C ARG A 75 43.43 -2.49 13.36
N GLU A 76 44.57 -2.47 14.04
CA GLU A 76 45.19 -3.66 14.65
C GLU A 76 44.63 -4.01 16.03
N MET A 77 44.02 -3.05 16.72
CA MET A 77 43.50 -3.20 18.10
C MET A 77 42.34 -4.21 18.18
N PRO A 78 42.26 -5.09 19.19
CA PRO A 78 41.10 -5.96 19.42
C PRO A 78 39.78 -5.17 19.54
N ILE A 79 38.65 -5.79 19.18
CA ILE A 79 37.35 -5.09 19.15
C ILE A 79 36.95 -4.57 20.55
N SER A 80 37.20 -5.33 21.61
CA SER A 80 36.94 -4.90 22.99
C SER A 80 37.69 -3.61 23.33
N SER A 81 39.00 -3.58 23.04
CA SER A 81 39.84 -2.41 23.26
C SER A 81 39.45 -1.24 22.35
N LEU A 82 38.98 -1.50 21.13
CA LEU A 82 38.45 -0.44 20.25
C LEU A 82 37.22 0.21 20.87
N ILE A 83 36.29 -0.58 21.40
CA ILE A 83 35.07 -0.10 22.09
C ILE A 83 35.46 0.76 23.30
N GLU A 84 36.37 0.26 24.12
CA GLU A 84 36.90 0.95 25.30
C GLU A 84 37.50 2.31 24.94
N MET A 85 38.29 2.36 23.87
CA MET A 85 38.92 3.58 23.38
C MET A 85 37.92 4.57 22.75
N LEU A 86 36.98 4.08 21.95
CA LEU A 86 35.91 4.91 21.39
C LEU A 86 35.01 5.45 22.49
N THR A 87 34.70 4.66 23.53
CA THR A 87 33.93 5.12 24.69
C THR A 87 34.65 6.25 25.39
N LEU A 88 35.97 6.16 25.59
CA LEU A 88 36.75 7.25 26.17
C LEU A 88 36.64 8.53 25.33
N PHE A 89 36.76 8.45 24.01
CA PHE A 89 36.60 9.60 23.12
C PHE A 89 35.19 10.18 23.16
N LEU A 90 34.16 9.33 23.07
CA LEU A 90 32.76 9.71 23.17
C LEU A 90 32.45 10.37 24.52
N THR A 91 33.07 9.91 25.60
CA THR A 91 32.93 10.51 26.94
C THR A 91 33.60 11.89 27.03
N PHE A 92 34.74 12.10 26.35
CA PHE A 92 35.31 13.45 26.20
C PHE A 92 34.47 14.36 25.31
N ALA A 93 33.87 13.83 24.24
CA ALA A 93 32.95 14.58 23.39
C ALA A 93 31.72 15.05 24.17
N TYR A 94 31.19 14.18 25.02
CA TYR A 94 30.07 14.53 25.89
C TYR A 94 30.50 15.51 26.99
N SER A 95 31.54 15.23 27.75
CA SER A 95 31.83 16.02 28.97
C SER A 95 32.61 17.31 28.74
N THR A 96 33.42 17.41 27.68
CA THR A 96 34.49 18.41 27.59
C THR A 96 34.40 19.27 26.34
N ASP A 97 34.48 18.67 25.15
CA ASP A 97 34.48 19.42 23.87
C ASP A 97 33.85 18.58 22.75
N THR A 98 32.55 18.78 22.53
CA THR A 98 31.79 17.94 21.58
C THR A 98 32.28 18.08 20.17
N ARG A 99 32.46 19.32 19.68
CA ARG A 99 32.71 19.55 18.26
C ARG A 99 34.08 19.02 17.84
N GLU A 100 35.13 19.38 18.57
CA GLU A 100 36.49 18.98 18.17
C GLU A 100 36.73 17.48 18.36
N VAL A 101 36.16 16.89 19.42
CA VAL A 101 36.34 15.45 19.70
C VAL A 101 35.56 14.60 18.71
N CYS A 102 34.30 14.95 18.38
CA CYS A 102 33.55 14.27 17.33
C CYS A 102 34.26 14.39 15.98
N GLU A 103 34.73 15.58 15.58
CA GLU A 103 35.47 15.77 14.32
C GLU A 103 36.70 14.87 14.23
N LYS A 104 37.52 14.81 15.29
CA LYS A 104 38.71 13.93 15.33
C LYS A 104 38.36 12.44 15.33
N THR A 105 37.31 12.07 16.05
CA THR A 105 36.87 10.68 16.16
C THR A 105 36.28 10.21 14.83
N SER A 106 35.37 10.97 14.23
CA SER A 106 34.87 10.78 12.87
C SER A 106 35.99 10.67 11.84
N MET A 107 36.98 11.57 11.82
CA MET A 107 38.12 11.47 10.90
C MET A 107 38.92 10.17 11.06
N LEU A 108 39.14 9.75 12.30
CA LEU A 108 39.85 8.50 12.59
C LEU A 108 39.04 7.29 12.10
N ILE A 109 37.74 7.26 12.39
CA ILE A 109 36.81 6.22 11.92
C ILE A 109 36.85 6.12 10.40
N MET A 110 36.68 7.24 9.70
CA MET A 110 36.72 7.31 8.23
C MET A 110 38.00 6.72 7.65
N SER A 111 39.15 6.95 8.31
CA SER A 111 40.46 6.51 7.82
C SER A 111 40.72 5.00 7.90
N ILE A 112 39.98 4.28 8.76
CA ILE A 112 40.17 2.84 8.97
C ILE A 112 39.02 1.98 8.41
N PHE A 113 37.87 2.58 8.12
CA PHE A 113 36.63 1.86 7.86
C PHE A 113 36.69 0.86 6.70
N GLU A 114 37.21 1.28 5.54
CA GLU A 114 37.29 0.42 4.34
C GLU A 114 38.16 -0.83 4.56
N SER A 115 39.24 -0.66 5.33
CA SER A 115 40.18 -1.74 5.64
C SER A 115 39.74 -2.65 6.79
N SER A 116 38.54 -2.43 7.34
CA SER A 116 38.04 -3.11 8.52
C SER A 116 37.10 -4.26 8.15
N GLY A 117 37.10 -5.33 8.95
CA GLY A 117 36.09 -6.40 8.84
C GLY A 117 34.74 -6.00 9.42
N LYS A 118 33.71 -6.83 9.18
CA LYS A 118 32.30 -6.59 9.55
C LYS A 118 32.12 -6.09 10.99
N ASP A 119 32.51 -6.88 11.99
CA ASP A 119 32.28 -6.55 13.40
C ASP A 119 32.90 -5.20 13.81
N ARG A 120 34.05 -4.87 13.21
CA ARG A 120 34.69 -3.57 13.44
C ARG A 120 33.91 -2.45 12.77
N GLN A 121 33.47 -2.63 11.53
CA GLN A 121 32.63 -1.64 10.83
C GLN A 121 31.33 -1.35 11.60
N GLU A 122 30.70 -2.36 12.20
CA GLU A 122 29.52 -2.18 13.05
C GLU A 122 29.79 -1.30 14.27
N VAL A 123 30.87 -1.59 15.00
CA VAL A 123 31.29 -0.77 16.16
C VAL A 123 31.59 0.67 15.74
N LEU A 124 32.28 0.85 14.61
CA LEU A 124 32.60 2.18 14.10
C LEU A 124 31.34 2.97 13.70
N LEU A 125 30.36 2.34 13.06
CA LEU A 125 29.09 2.99 12.72
C LEU A 125 28.28 3.37 13.96
N ARG A 126 28.23 2.49 14.97
CA ARG A 126 27.52 2.82 16.22
C ARG A 126 28.17 3.95 17.01
N ALA A 127 29.49 4.12 16.90
CA ALA A 127 30.15 5.31 17.43
C ALA A 127 29.70 6.58 16.68
N ILE A 128 29.57 6.55 15.35
CA ILE A 128 29.00 7.66 14.56
C ILE A 128 27.53 7.92 14.93
N HIS A 129 26.71 6.87 15.12
CA HIS A 129 25.33 7.00 15.61
C HIS A 129 25.29 7.73 16.97
N CYS A 130 26.22 7.38 17.86
CA CYS A 130 26.36 8.03 19.16
C CYS A 130 26.72 9.53 19.03
N GLU A 131 27.66 9.88 18.14
CA GLU A 131 28.00 11.28 17.86
C GLU A 131 26.79 12.09 17.34
N ILE A 132 25.97 11.51 16.44
CA ILE A 132 24.73 12.13 15.94
C ILE A 132 23.76 12.41 17.09
N LEU A 133 23.53 11.41 17.95
CA LEU A 133 22.63 11.56 19.09
C LEU A 133 23.12 12.63 20.09
N MET A 134 24.44 12.69 20.35
CA MET A 134 25.00 13.74 21.21
C MET A 134 24.80 15.15 20.66
N HIS A 135 24.97 15.33 19.35
CA HIS A 135 24.72 16.61 18.71
C HIS A 135 23.24 16.99 18.78
N ALA A 136 22.34 16.02 18.55
CA ALA A 136 20.90 16.22 18.65
C ALA A 136 20.47 16.66 20.06
N GLU A 137 20.98 16.02 21.13
CA GLU A 137 20.68 16.38 22.51
C GLU A 137 21.13 17.81 22.88
N ARG A 138 22.16 18.32 22.22
CA ARG A 138 22.72 19.66 22.47
C ARG A 138 22.18 20.72 21.50
N GLY A 139 21.28 20.36 20.59
CA GLY A 139 20.79 21.26 19.54
C GLY A 139 21.92 21.75 18.61
N LEU A 140 22.97 20.94 18.41
CA LEU A 140 24.09 21.26 17.53
C LEU A 140 23.83 20.75 16.11
N ASP A 141 24.44 21.42 15.13
CA ASP A 141 24.45 20.95 13.74
C ASP A 141 25.25 19.64 13.62
N ASP A 142 24.66 18.66 12.97
CA ASP A 142 25.22 17.32 12.73
C ASP A 142 25.40 17.00 11.23
N ALA A 143 25.25 17.98 10.34
CA ALA A 143 25.35 17.79 8.89
C ALA A 143 26.67 17.14 8.45
N SER A 144 27.80 17.49 9.07
CA SER A 144 29.10 16.88 8.77
C SER A 144 29.19 15.41 9.19
N ILE A 145 28.57 15.05 10.32
CA ILE A 145 28.55 13.69 10.85
C ILE A 145 27.63 12.82 9.99
N ILE A 146 26.47 13.34 9.61
CA ILE A 146 25.55 12.68 8.67
C ILE A 146 26.22 12.44 7.32
N LYS A 147 27.01 13.40 6.80
CA LYS A 147 27.78 13.20 5.57
C LYS A 147 28.81 12.07 5.71
N SER A 148 29.47 11.98 6.86
CA SER A 148 30.37 10.85 7.17
C SER A 148 29.60 9.54 7.21
N LEU A 149 28.45 9.48 7.89
CA LEU A 149 27.59 8.30 7.94
C LEU A 149 27.22 7.80 6.54
N ILE A 150 26.73 8.69 5.66
CA ILE A 150 26.39 8.35 4.27
C ILE A 150 27.61 7.74 3.57
N SER A 151 28.77 8.41 3.65
CA SER A 151 30.00 7.93 3.00
C SER A 151 30.47 6.57 3.54
N LEU A 152 30.26 6.28 4.82
CA LEU A 152 30.59 4.99 5.42
C LEU A 152 29.60 3.90 4.97
N THR A 153 28.30 4.19 4.98
CA THR A 153 27.27 3.22 4.58
C THR A 153 27.41 2.77 3.12
N ASP A 154 27.84 3.65 2.21
CA ASP A 154 28.07 3.28 0.80
C ASP A 154 29.20 2.25 0.62
N LYS A 155 30.13 2.17 1.58
CA LYS A 155 31.28 1.26 1.59
C LYS A 155 30.97 -0.09 2.24
N LEU A 156 29.77 -0.27 2.79
CA LEU A 156 29.35 -1.54 3.37
C LEU A 156 29.14 -2.61 2.29
N ASN A 157 29.40 -3.86 2.67
CA ASN A 157 29.10 -5.03 1.86
C ASN A 157 27.66 -5.45 2.11
N GLU A 158 26.84 -5.56 1.05
CA GLU A 158 25.45 -5.99 1.18
C GLU A 158 25.29 -7.37 1.83
N ALA A 159 26.32 -8.23 1.75
CA ALA A 159 26.15 -9.62 2.09
C ALA A 159 25.80 -9.84 3.56
N ASP A 160 26.49 -9.13 4.45
CA ASP A 160 26.46 -9.40 5.88
C ASP A 160 26.21 -8.14 6.72
N SER A 161 26.03 -6.96 6.10
CA SER A 161 25.89 -5.66 6.80
C SER A 161 24.49 -5.04 6.67
N SER A 162 23.47 -5.83 6.33
CA SER A 162 22.10 -5.32 6.13
C SER A 162 21.49 -4.73 7.40
N ASP A 163 21.73 -5.35 8.56
CA ASP A 163 21.17 -4.92 9.85
C ASP A 163 21.73 -3.54 10.27
N ILE A 164 23.05 -3.39 10.24
CA ILE A 164 23.70 -2.11 10.59
C ILE A 164 23.42 -1.03 9.54
N TYR A 165 23.26 -1.40 8.26
CA TYR A 165 22.82 -0.47 7.24
C TYR A 165 21.40 0.03 7.53
N ALA A 166 20.48 -0.85 7.92
CA ALA A 166 19.12 -0.46 8.32
C ALA A 166 19.13 0.49 9.52
N GLU A 167 19.93 0.20 10.56
CA GLU A 167 20.11 1.10 11.71
C GLU A 167 20.63 2.48 11.25
N SER A 168 21.65 2.49 10.40
CA SER A 168 22.25 3.72 9.84
C SER A 168 21.26 4.52 8.99
N TYR A 169 20.43 3.84 8.21
CA TYR A 169 19.41 4.47 7.38
C TYR A 169 18.43 5.28 8.23
N LEU A 170 18.04 4.78 9.42
CA LEU A 170 17.10 5.50 10.29
C LEU A 170 17.63 6.85 10.76
N PHE A 171 18.94 6.98 10.99
CA PHE A 171 19.56 8.26 11.34
C PHE A 171 19.56 9.26 10.17
N ALA A 172 19.87 8.80 8.96
CA ALA A 172 19.75 9.64 7.77
C ALA A 172 18.29 10.04 7.50
N ALA A 173 17.37 9.10 7.71
CA ALA A 173 15.95 9.28 7.48
C ALA A 173 15.32 10.33 8.42
N GLN A 174 15.75 10.40 9.68
CA GLN A 174 15.35 11.46 10.61
C GLN A 174 15.71 12.87 10.12
N LYS A 175 16.68 12.99 9.20
CA LYS A 175 17.07 14.24 8.54
C LYS A 175 16.37 14.46 7.20
N GLY A 176 15.42 13.60 6.84
CA GLY A 176 14.76 13.63 5.54
C GLY A 176 15.66 13.21 4.38
N LEU A 177 16.74 12.47 4.67
CA LEU A 177 17.71 12.03 3.66
C LEU A 177 17.53 10.55 3.37
N GLU A 178 17.48 10.22 2.08
CA GLU A 178 17.47 8.85 1.58
C GLU A 178 18.87 8.43 1.13
N LEU A 179 19.28 7.22 1.52
CA LEU A 179 20.55 6.63 1.11
C LEU A 179 20.43 5.94 -0.26
N SER A 180 21.27 6.34 -1.23
CA SER A 180 21.24 5.82 -2.60
C SER A 180 21.48 4.32 -2.73
N SER A 181 22.21 3.74 -1.77
CA SER A 181 22.59 2.34 -1.76
C SER A 181 21.48 1.39 -1.24
N LEU A 182 20.31 1.91 -0.83
CA LEU A 182 19.23 1.11 -0.22
C LEU A 182 18.85 -0.12 -1.05
N HIS A 183 18.77 0.04 -2.37
CA HIS A 183 18.43 -1.03 -3.30
C HIS A 183 19.34 -2.27 -3.22
N ARG A 184 20.61 -2.10 -2.81
CA ARG A 184 21.58 -3.20 -2.65
C ARG A 184 21.26 -4.07 -1.43
N PHE A 185 20.70 -3.47 -0.38
CA PHE A 185 20.49 -4.12 0.92
C PHE A 185 19.07 -4.67 1.09
N LEU A 186 18.06 -4.07 0.44
CA LEU A 186 16.66 -4.49 0.54
C LEU A 186 16.42 -6.02 0.42
N PRO A 187 17.06 -6.76 -0.51
CA PRO A 187 16.83 -8.20 -0.64
C PRO A 187 17.24 -9.05 0.57
N ARG A 188 18.09 -8.52 1.45
CA ARG A 188 18.64 -9.22 2.63
C ARG A 188 18.15 -8.64 3.95
N MET A 189 17.38 -7.56 3.93
CA MET A 189 16.82 -6.95 5.12
C MET A 189 15.70 -7.81 5.73
N SER A 190 15.59 -7.78 7.05
CA SER A 190 14.46 -8.41 7.72
C SER A 190 13.15 -7.64 7.45
N SER A 191 12.00 -8.30 7.64
CA SER A 191 10.71 -7.63 7.56
C SER A 191 10.60 -6.45 8.53
N ALA A 192 11.17 -6.59 9.74
CA ALA A 192 11.14 -5.55 10.75
C ALA A 192 12.00 -4.33 10.39
N ASP A 193 13.12 -4.53 9.68
CA ASP A 193 13.94 -3.42 9.18
C ASP A 193 13.20 -2.64 8.10
N ILE A 194 12.59 -3.33 7.14
CA ILE A 194 11.82 -2.69 6.08
C ILE A 194 10.65 -1.89 6.67
N THR A 195 9.93 -2.44 7.65
CA THR A 195 8.86 -1.72 8.35
C THR A 195 9.35 -0.42 8.98
N ARG A 196 10.45 -0.45 9.75
CA ARG A 196 11.04 0.76 10.35
C ARG A 196 11.48 1.79 9.30
N ILE A 197 12.02 1.32 8.16
CA ILE A 197 12.43 2.19 7.05
C ILE A 197 11.20 2.87 6.41
N LEU A 198 10.10 2.14 6.20
CA LEU A 198 8.86 2.69 5.67
C LEU A 198 8.30 3.76 6.61
N GLU A 199 8.21 3.48 7.91
CA GLU A 199 7.77 4.45 8.92
C GLU A 199 8.62 5.73 8.89
N ALA A 200 9.94 5.58 8.96
CA ALA A 200 10.86 6.72 8.98
C ALA A 200 10.80 7.56 7.69
N SER A 201 10.47 6.93 6.56
CA SER A 201 10.42 7.58 5.24
C SER A 201 9.02 8.08 4.85
N THR A 202 8.01 7.83 5.68
CA THR A 202 6.60 8.11 5.36
C THR A 202 6.36 9.59 5.03
N HIS A 203 7.07 10.50 5.71
CA HIS A 203 6.93 11.94 5.56
C HIS A 203 7.90 12.58 4.56
N PHE A 204 8.65 11.80 3.79
CA PHE A 204 9.54 12.37 2.79
C PHE A 204 8.73 12.95 1.63
N THR A 205 9.13 14.13 1.15
CA THR A 205 8.54 14.75 -0.04
C THR A 205 8.82 13.92 -1.30
N THR A 206 9.98 13.25 -1.32
CA THR A 206 10.39 12.37 -2.41
C THR A 206 10.97 11.07 -1.87
N VAL A 207 10.39 9.95 -2.28
CA VAL A 207 10.90 8.60 -2.03
C VAL A 207 11.40 7.94 -3.32
N SER A 208 12.44 7.12 -3.20
CA SER A 208 12.98 6.33 -4.30
C SER A 208 11.98 5.34 -4.88
N ALA A 209 12.23 4.98 -6.14
CA ALA A 209 11.45 3.96 -6.82
C ALA A 209 11.59 2.56 -6.18
N CYS A 210 12.74 2.25 -5.56
CA CYS A 210 12.95 0.95 -4.91
C CYS A 210 12.12 0.82 -3.64
N LEU A 211 12.09 1.85 -2.77
CA LEU A 211 11.28 1.82 -1.55
C LEU A 211 9.78 1.77 -1.88
N TRP A 212 9.34 2.56 -2.87
CA TRP A 212 7.97 2.49 -3.37
C TRP A 212 7.59 1.07 -3.84
N LYS A 213 8.46 0.43 -4.65
CA LYS A 213 8.22 -0.91 -5.15
C LYS A 213 8.10 -1.94 -4.02
N VAL A 214 8.98 -1.87 -3.03
CA VAL A 214 8.93 -2.76 -1.87
C VAL A 214 7.64 -2.58 -1.09
N ALA A 215 7.21 -1.33 -0.84
CA ALA A 215 5.94 -1.07 -0.15
C ALA A 215 4.74 -1.67 -0.91
N VAL A 216 4.71 -1.52 -2.24
CA VAL A 216 3.65 -2.11 -3.08
C VAL A 216 3.66 -3.65 -3.02
N GLU A 217 4.82 -4.28 -3.12
CA GLU A 217 4.94 -5.75 -3.04
C GLU A 217 4.50 -6.29 -1.67
N ARG A 218 4.77 -5.53 -0.60
CA ARG A 218 4.39 -5.88 0.77
C ARG A 218 2.89 -5.80 1.05
N LEU A 219 2.09 -5.16 0.17
CA LEU A 219 0.62 -5.25 0.25
C LEU A 219 0.10 -6.69 0.12
N LEU A 220 0.90 -7.61 -0.43
CA LEU A 220 0.56 -9.03 -0.55
C LEU A 220 0.94 -9.84 0.69
N MET A 221 1.60 -9.23 1.68
CA MET A 221 2.02 -9.89 2.92
C MET A 221 0.97 -9.74 4.02
N SER A 222 1.08 -10.54 5.09
CA SER A 222 0.16 -10.46 6.24
C SER A 222 0.32 -9.18 7.08
N ASP A 223 1.51 -8.58 7.04
CA ASP A 223 1.86 -7.29 7.67
C ASP A 223 1.89 -6.23 6.55
N ALA A 224 0.72 -5.70 6.22
CA ALA A 224 0.57 -4.67 5.19
C ALA A 224 0.30 -3.28 5.78
N SER A 225 0.00 -3.15 7.08
CA SER A 225 -0.43 -1.87 7.70
C SER A 225 0.57 -0.74 7.49
N HIS A 226 1.85 -0.98 7.73
CA HIS A 226 2.90 0.02 7.54
C HIS A 226 3.08 0.38 6.07
N SER A 227 2.87 -0.57 5.16
CA SER A 227 2.93 -0.32 3.72
C SER A 227 1.72 0.49 3.26
N ILE A 228 0.53 0.24 3.82
CA ILE A 228 -0.68 1.02 3.57
C ILE A 228 -0.43 2.48 3.96
N VAL A 229 -0.06 2.74 5.22
CA VAL A 229 0.19 4.11 5.74
C VAL A 229 1.25 4.84 4.93
N PHE A 230 2.36 4.16 4.59
CA PHE A 230 3.41 4.72 3.74
C PHE A 230 2.86 5.09 2.35
N LEU A 231 2.18 4.17 1.67
CA LEU A 231 1.70 4.38 0.30
C LEU A 231 0.63 5.46 0.23
N THR A 232 -0.32 5.49 1.17
CA THR A 232 -1.39 6.51 1.20
C THR A 232 -0.81 7.91 1.43
N THR A 233 0.10 8.04 2.40
CA THR A 233 0.80 9.30 2.68
C THR A 233 1.62 9.76 1.47
N GLN A 234 2.36 8.87 0.83
CA GLN A 234 3.15 9.19 -0.35
C GLN A 234 2.28 9.54 -1.56
N LEU A 235 1.12 8.89 -1.74
CA LEU A 235 0.15 9.28 -2.77
C LEU A 235 -0.42 10.66 -2.52
N ARG A 236 -0.69 11.04 -1.27
CA ARG A 236 -1.16 12.38 -0.91
C ARG A 236 -0.15 13.44 -1.32
N TYR A 237 1.12 13.31 -0.90
CA TYR A 237 2.16 14.25 -1.30
C TYR A 237 2.31 14.35 -2.81
N ARG A 238 2.27 13.22 -3.51
CA ARG A 238 2.34 13.18 -4.98
C ARG A 238 1.10 13.76 -5.64
N CYS A 239 -0.09 13.66 -5.03
CA CYS A 239 -1.30 14.24 -5.59
C CYS A 239 -1.24 15.78 -5.57
N VAL A 240 -0.65 16.37 -4.52
CA VAL A 240 -0.45 17.82 -4.42
C VAL A 240 0.57 18.32 -5.47
N ASP A 241 1.65 17.58 -5.67
CA ASP A 241 2.74 17.93 -6.60
C ASP A 241 2.39 17.62 -8.07
N ASN A 242 1.97 16.38 -8.36
CA ASN A 242 1.66 15.88 -9.70
C ASN A 242 0.52 14.84 -9.67
N PRO A 243 -0.75 15.27 -9.83
CA PRO A 243 -1.91 14.38 -9.82
C PRO A 243 -1.83 13.23 -10.83
N MET A 244 -1.23 13.46 -12.00
CA MET A 244 -1.12 12.42 -13.02
C MET A 244 -0.17 11.29 -12.61
N LEU A 245 0.95 11.63 -11.98
CA LEU A 245 1.88 10.63 -11.46
C LEU A 245 1.27 9.87 -10.27
N ALA A 246 0.49 10.55 -9.42
CA ALA A 246 -0.24 9.91 -8.33
C ALA A 246 -1.28 8.91 -8.86
N SER A 247 -2.01 9.26 -9.93
CA SER A 247 -2.93 8.35 -10.63
C SER A 247 -2.22 7.12 -11.21
N GLN A 248 -1.06 7.29 -11.85
CA GLN A 248 -0.26 6.15 -12.36
C GLN A 248 0.20 5.23 -11.21
N ARG A 249 0.65 5.81 -10.10
CA ARG A 249 1.05 5.06 -8.89
C ARG A 249 -0.13 4.30 -8.27
N MET A 250 -1.30 4.92 -8.23
CA MET A 250 -2.53 4.28 -7.77
C MET A 250 -2.98 3.13 -8.69
N ALA A 251 -2.80 3.27 -10.00
CA ALA A 251 -3.08 2.19 -10.95
C ALA A 251 -2.18 0.96 -10.68
N LEU A 252 -0.91 1.17 -10.32
CA LEU A 252 0.00 0.09 -9.91
C LEU A 252 -0.51 -0.61 -8.65
N ILE A 253 -0.86 0.14 -7.61
CA ILE A 253 -1.42 -0.42 -6.36
C ILE A 253 -2.69 -1.22 -6.64
N THR A 254 -3.61 -0.65 -7.42
CA THR A 254 -4.86 -1.31 -7.83
C THR A 254 -4.57 -2.62 -8.57
N SER A 255 -3.60 -2.63 -9.48
CA SER A 255 -3.24 -3.86 -10.21
C SER A 255 -2.68 -4.95 -9.30
N VAL A 256 -1.94 -4.59 -8.25
CA VAL A 256 -1.36 -5.53 -7.29
C VAL A 256 -2.43 -6.08 -6.35
N LEU A 257 -3.30 -5.21 -5.81
CA LEU A 257 -4.39 -5.62 -4.92
C LEU A 257 -5.46 -6.46 -5.62
N LEU A 258 -5.66 -6.27 -6.92
CA LEU A 258 -6.54 -7.10 -7.75
C LEU A 258 -5.85 -8.33 -8.37
N SER A 259 -4.55 -8.52 -8.09
CA SER A 259 -3.81 -9.64 -8.64
C SER A 259 -4.24 -10.97 -8.02
N GLU A 260 -4.00 -12.06 -8.73
CA GLU A 260 -4.34 -13.41 -8.27
C GLU A 260 -3.63 -13.83 -6.97
N LYS A 261 -2.53 -13.16 -6.64
CA LYS A 261 -1.67 -13.45 -5.49
C LYS A 261 -2.09 -12.73 -4.22
N ALA A 262 -2.99 -11.76 -4.31
CA ALA A 262 -3.45 -11.02 -3.13
C ALA A 262 -4.17 -11.97 -2.17
N PRO A 263 -4.00 -11.82 -0.85
CA PRO A 263 -4.92 -12.31 0.18
C PRO A 263 -6.02 -11.25 0.35
N TRP A 264 -7.24 -11.50 -0.09
CA TRP A 264 -8.23 -10.48 -0.43
C TRP A 264 -9.52 -10.85 0.26
N THR A 265 -9.90 -10.08 1.27
CA THR A 265 -10.55 -8.79 1.06
C THR A 265 -10.06 -7.62 1.95
N ASN A 266 -9.48 -7.90 3.11
CA ASN A 266 -9.28 -6.90 4.16
C ASN A 266 -8.23 -5.84 3.81
N THR A 267 -7.07 -6.22 3.27
CA THR A 267 -5.99 -5.27 2.94
C THR A 267 -6.42 -4.21 1.92
N ALA A 268 -7.20 -4.61 0.91
CA ALA A 268 -7.72 -3.69 -0.09
C ALA A 268 -8.72 -2.69 0.50
N PHE A 269 -9.55 -3.16 1.43
CA PHE A 269 -10.52 -2.31 2.13
C PHE A 269 -9.82 -1.35 3.11
N GLU A 270 -8.88 -1.84 3.91
CA GLU A 270 -8.03 -1.03 4.81
C GLU A 270 -7.24 0.02 4.02
N PHE A 271 -6.65 -0.34 2.88
CA PHE A 271 -5.95 0.60 2.02
C PHE A 271 -6.85 1.74 1.56
N LEU A 272 -8.07 1.44 1.11
CA LEU A 272 -9.01 2.46 0.68
C LEU A 272 -9.45 3.36 1.84
N ILE A 273 -9.79 2.79 2.99
CA ILE A 273 -10.16 3.57 4.18
C ILE A 273 -9.04 4.54 4.55
N GLU A 274 -7.81 4.04 4.72
CA GLU A 274 -6.66 4.86 5.07
C GLU A 274 -6.42 5.94 4.00
N PHE A 275 -6.51 5.58 2.72
CA PHE A 275 -6.30 6.52 1.63
C PHE A 275 -7.28 7.68 1.68
N PHE A 276 -8.58 7.41 1.88
CA PHE A 276 -9.58 8.47 1.94
C PHE A 276 -9.50 9.29 3.22
N GLN A 277 -9.23 8.66 4.37
CA GLN A 277 -9.02 9.39 5.63
C GLN A 277 -7.79 10.30 5.56
N SER A 278 -6.78 9.90 4.80
CA SER A 278 -5.55 10.69 4.62
C SER A 278 -5.72 11.91 3.70
N LEU A 279 -6.76 11.94 2.87
CA LEU A 279 -7.01 13.03 1.93
C LEU A 279 -7.82 14.15 2.59
N ASP A 280 -7.27 15.36 2.61
CA ASP A 280 -8.05 16.54 2.98
C ASP A 280 -9.12 16.78 1.90
N GLY A 281 -10.32 17.21 2.30
CA GLY A 281 -11.45 17.45 1.38
C GLY A 281 -11.20 18.47 0.26
N GLU A 282 -10.10 19.21 0.32
CA GLU A 282 -9.67 20.14 -0.73
C GLU A 282 -8.85 19.47 -1.85
N ILE A 283 -8.25 18.31 -1.61
CA ILE A 283 -7.37 17.64 -2.57
C ILE A 283 -8.21 16.87 -3.60
N ARG A 284 -8.14 17.30 -4.87
CA ARG A 284 -8.79 16.61 -5.99
C ARG A 284 -7.93 15.45 -6.49
N PHE A 285 -8.34 14.22 -6.20
CA PHE A 285 -7.67 13.01 -6.70
C PHE A 285 -8.30 12.48 -8.01
N PRO A 286 -7.51 12.09 -9.03
CA PRO A 286 -8.02 11.44 -10.24
C PRO A 286 -8.57 10.03 -9.96
N ILE A 287 -9.89 9.93 -9.76
CA ILE A 287 -10.55 8.71 -9.26
C ILE A 287 -10.49 7.51 -10.21
N GLU A 288 -10.23 7.74 -11.51
CA GLU A 288 -10.30 6.71 -12.56
C GLU A 288 -9.46 5.46 -12.23
N SER A 289 -8.29 5.65 -11.64
CA SER A 289 -7.36 4.56 -11.30
C SER A 289 -7.80 3.74 -10.08
N ILE A 290 -8.70 4.28 -9.25
CA ILE A 290 -9.21 3.63 -8.02
C ILE A 290 -10.47 2.82 -8.30
N LEU A 291 -11.27 3.23 -9.29
CA LEU A 291 -12.55 2.61 -9.63
C LEU A 291 -12.51 1.07 -9.74
N PRO A 292 -11.52 0.42 -10.37
CA PRO A 292 -11.46 -1.04 -10.40
C PRO A 292 -11.38 -1.65 -8.99
N LEU A 293 -10.57 -1.07 -8.10
CA LEU A 293 -10.41 -1.55 -6.72
C LEU A 293 -11.71 -1.39 -5.94
N TRP A 294 -12.35 -0.23 -6.05
CA TRP A 294 -13.63 0.03 -5.41
C TRP A 294 -14.74 -0.90 -5.94
N PHE A 295 -14.84 -1.11 -7.25
CA PHE A 295 -15.80 -2.06 -7.83
C PHE A 295 -15.60 -3.49 -7.32
N ALA A 296 -14.36 -3.94 -7.16
CA ALA A 296 -14.08 -5.24 -6.56
C ALA A 296 -14.59 -5.31 -5.12
N LEU A 297 -14.38 -4.27 -4.31
CA LEU A 297 -14.84 -4.24 -2.93
C LEU A 297 -16.36 -4.23 -2.82
N VAL A 298 -17.05 -3.34 -3.55
CA VAL A 298 -18.53 -3.26 -3.48
C VAL A 298 -19.22 -4.54 -3.92
N LEU A 299 -18.61 -5.30 -4.83
CA LEU A 299 -19.12 -6.58 -5.32
C LEU A 299 -18.73 -7.78 -4.45
N THR A 300 -17.88 -7.60 -3.43
CA THR A 300 -17.39 -8.71 -2.58
C THR A 300 -17.60 -8.50 -1.08
N HIS A 301 -17.85 -7.27 -0.62
CA HIS A 301 -18.08 -6.93 0.78
C HIS A 301 -19.53 -6.64 1.05
N ILE A 302 -19.98 -6.93 2.27
CA ILE A 302 -21.27 -6.45 2.77
C ILE A 302 -21.12 -4.96 3.09
N GLU A 303 -22.15 -4.19 2.76
CA GLU A 303 -22.24 -2.76 3.08
C GLU A 303 -22.00 -2.49 4.57
N ASN A 304 -21.15 -1.49 4.85
CA ASN A 304 -20.83 -0.98 6.17
C ASN A 304 -20.50 0.53 6.05
N ASP A 305 -20.40 1.21 7.20
CA ASP A 305 -20.19 2.67 7.22
C ASP A 305 -18.92 3.09 6.46
N GLY A 306 -17.81 2.36 6.65
CA GLY A 306 -16.56 2.66 5.94
C GLY A 306 -16.67 2.54 4.41
N LEU A 307 -17.39 1.53 3.91
CA LEU A 307 -17.62 1.36 2.46
C LEU A 307 -18.58 2.42 1.91
N THR A 308 -19.54 2.87 2.71
CA THR A 308 -20.44 3.96 2.37
C THR A 308 -19.67 5.28 2.26
N ASP A 309 -18.80 5.59 3.22
CA ASP A 309 -17.96 6.80 3.21
C ASP A 309 -17.02 6.81 2.00
N VAL A 310 -16.35 5.68 1.75
CA VAL A 310 -15.56 5.44 0.53
C VAL A 310 -16.39 5.74 -0.71
N SER A 311 -17.60 5.20 -0.81
CA SER A 311 -18.45 5.33 -1.99
C SER A 311 -18.90 6.78 -2.25
N GLN A 312 -19.17 7.55 -1.19
CA GLN A 312 -19.47 8.98 -1.32
C GLN A 312 -18.28 9.77 -1.90
N PHE A 313 -17.07 9.47 -1.43
CA PHE A 313 -15.85 10.06 -1.97
C PHE A 313 -15.69 9.71 -3.46
N ILE A 314 -15.86 8.44 -3.83
CA ILE A 314 -15.79 7.99 -5.22
C ILE A 314 -16.80 8.75 -6.10
N CYS A 315 -18.05 8.91 -5.66
CA CYS A 315 -19.07 9.64 -6.43
C CYS A 315 -18.70 11.11 -6.63
N THR A 316 -18.19 11.77 -5.60
CA THR A 316 -17.75 13.18 -5.66
C THR A 316 -16.55 13.35 -6.61
N GLY A 317 -15.57 12.44 -6.52
CA GLY A 317 -14.42 12.39 -7.42
C GLY A 317 -14.83 12.10 -8.86
N PHE A 318 -15.78 11.18 -9.07
CA PHE A 318 -16.29 10.83 -10.40
C PHE A 318 -17.05 11.98 -11.05
N ARG A 319 -17.88 12.71 -10.28
CA ARG A 319 -18.55 13.93 -10.74
C ARG A 319 -17.55 14.96 -11.26
N SER A 320 -16.53 15.25 -10.45
CA SER A 320 -15.48 16.20 -10.80
C SER A 320 -14.73 15.76 -12.06
N PHE A 321 -14.34 14.49 -12.13
CA PHE A 321 -13.71 13.89 -13.30
C PHE A 321 -14.57 14.00 -14.57
N ALA A 322 -15.87 13.72 -14.49
CA ALA A 322 -16.78 13.82 -15.63
C ALA A 322 -16.90 15.27 -16.12
N GLN A 323 -16.99 16.23 -15.21
CA GLN A 323 -17.01 17.66 -15.52
C GLN A 323 -15.72 18.12 -16.21
N ASP A 324 -14.56 17.70 -15.71
CA ASP A 324 -13.25 18.01 -16.30
C ASP A 324 -13.11 17.45 -17.73
N LYS A 325 -13.80 16.34 -18.04
CA LYS A 325 -13.88 15.77 -19.39
C LYS A 325 -14.96 16.39 -20.28
N GLY A 326 -15.68 17.41 -19.79
CA GLY A 326 -16.74 18.10 -20.52
C GLY A 326 -18.05 17.30 -20.63
N PHE A 327 -18.23 16.28 -19.78
CA PHE A 327 -19.45 15.49 -19.75
C PHE A 327 -20.49 16.10 -18.79
N PRO A 328 -21.79 16.08 -19.13
CA PRO A 328 -22.83 16.48 -18.21
C PRO A 328 -22.87 15.47 -17.06
N SER A 329 -22.91 15.95 -15.83
CA SER A 329 -23.03 15.11 -14.64
C SER A 329 -24.24 15.57 -13.84
N LYS A 330 -25.15 14.63 -13.55
CA LYS A 330 -26.26 14.86 -12.62
C LYS A 330 -25.71 15.07 -11.22
N GLU A 331 -26.42 15.82 -10.38
CA GLU A 331 -26.05 15.89 -8.98
C GLU A 331 -26.24 14.52 -8.32
N PHE A 332 -25.23 14.08 -7.58
CA PHE A 332 -25.37 12.99 -6.62
C PHE A 332 -25.88 13.62 -5.33
N SER A 333 -27.12 13.31 -4.93
CA SER A 333 -27.63 13.75 -3.64
C SER A 333 -26.98 12.91 -2.54
N SER A 334 -26.23 13.56 -1.66
CA SER A 334 -25.63 12.94 -0.46
C SER A 334 -26.66 12.34 0.48
N ASP A 335 -27.94 12.73 0.35
CA ASP A 335 -29.01 12.32 1.26
C ASP A 335 -29.54 10.91 0.99
N ILE A 336 -29.06 10.25 -0.08
CA ILE A 336 -29.38 8.85 -0.43
C ILE A 336 -28.07 8.06 -0.43
N SER A 337 -27.47 7.94 0.76
CA SER A 337 -26.09 7.49 0.94
C SER A 337 -25.97 5.97 1.14
N SER A 338 -26.36 5.17 0.16
CA SER A 338 -25.97 3.76 0.13
C SER A 338 -24.92 3.50 -0.95
N THR A 339 -24.08 2.51 -0.71
CA THR A 339 -23.10 2.01 -1.68
C THR A 339 -23.81 1.54 -2.96
N ASP A 340 -25.00 0.95 -2.83
CA ASP A 340 -25.84 0.53 -3.96
C ASP A 340 -26.26 1.73 -4.84
N ALA A 341 -26.73 2.81 -4.20
CA ALA A 341 -27.13 4.04 -4.89
C ALA A 341 -25.93 4.70 -5.60
N ALA A 342 -24.76 4.71 -4.96
CA ALA A 342 -23.51 5.20 -5.55
C ALA A 342 -23.13 4.43 -6.83
N VAL A 343 -23.14 3.09 -6.78
CA VAL A 343 -22.81 2.27 -7.94
C VAL A 343 -23.82 2.46 -9.07
N ARG A 344 -25.12 2.47 -8.74
CA ARG A 344 -26.18 2.73 -9.70
C ARG A 344 -25.98 4.07 -10.40
N TRP A 345 -25.72 5.14 -9.64
CA TRP A 345 -25.52 6.48 -10.17
C TRP A 345 -24.30 6.57 -11.10
N ILE A 346 -23.19 5.90 -10.78
CA ILE A 346 -22.02 5.84 -11.66
C ILE A 346 -22.35 5.16 -12.97
N PHE A 347 -23.00 3.99 -12.95
CA PHE A 347 -23.35 3.29 -14.19
C PHE A 347 -24.40 4.04 -15.02
N GLU A 348 -25.39 4.67 -14.38
CA GLU A 348 -26.34 5.57 -15.05
C GLU A 348 -25.62 6.72 -15.75
N SER A 349 -24.68 7.37 -15.04
CA SER A 349 -23.87 8.47 -15.57
C SER A 349 -23.01 8.03 -16.76
N VAL A 350 -22.34 6.87 -16.67
CA VAL A 350 -21.55 6.31 -17.79
C VAL A 350 -22.45 6.00 -18.99
N SER A 351 -23.66 5.49 -18.76
CA SER A 351 -24.64 5.23 -19.83
C SER A 351 -25.06 6.52 -20.54
N GLU A 352 -25.21 7.62 -19.81
CA GLU A 352 -25.48 8.94 -20.38
C GLU A 352 -24.30 9.51 -21.16
N ILE A 353 -23.07 9.34 -20.63
CA ILE A 353 -21.84 9.72 -21.34
C ILE A 353 -21.72 8.94 -22.65
N ALA A 354 -22.02 7.65 -22.64
CA ALA A 354 -21.97 6.80 -23.83
C ALA A 354 -22.85 7.28 -24.98
N ARG A 355 -23.96 8.00 -24.70
CA ARG A 355 -24.79 8.62 -25.74
C ARG A 355 -24.08 9.73 -26.50
N ARG A 356 -23.04 10.34 -25.89
CA ARG A 356 -22.23 11.40 -26.49
C ARG A 356 -20.89 10.90 -27.00
N ASN A 357 -20.25 9.99 -26.25
CA ASN A 357 -18.95 9.42 -26.59
C ASN A 357 -18.90 7.94 -26.20
N GLU A 358 -19.43 7.09 -27.09
CA GLU A 358 -19.50 5.65 -26.86
C GLU A 358 -18.11 5.00 -26.74
N MET A 359 -17.13 5.44 -27.56
CA MET A 359 -15.79 4.85 -27.56
C MET A 359 -15.10 5.04 -26.21
N TRP A 360 -15.12 6.27 -25.68
CA TRP A 360 -14.53 6.54 -24.36
C TRP A 360 -15.23 5.73 -23.25
N ALA A 361 -16.57 5.73 -23.22
CA ALA A 361 -17.33 5.03 -22.18
C ALA A 361 -17.07 3.51 -22.24
N ARG A 362 -16.93 2.96 -23.45
CA ARG A 362 -16.58 1.57 -23.68
C ARG A 362 -15.19 1.23 -23.16
N GLU A 363 -14.18 2.04 -23.48
CA GLU A 363 -12.81 1.83 -23.00
C GLU A 363 -12.71 1.93 -21.48
N ALA A 364 -13.41 2.91 -20.88
CA ALA A 364 -13.49 3.08 -19.44
C ALA A 364 -14.12 1.86 -18.74
N MET A 365 -15.26 1.37 -19.24
CA MET A 365 -15.92 0.18 -18.68
C MET A 365 -15.05 -1.06 -18.75
N LEU A 366 -14.38 -1.29 -19.88
CA LEU A 366 -13.44 -2.41 -19.99
C LEU A 366 -12.28 -2.26 -19.02
N ARG A 367 -11.67 -1.06 -18.93
CA ARG A 367 -10.57 -0.77 -18.00
C ARG A 367 -10.96 -1.01 -16.53
N TRP A 368 -12.19 -0.67 -16.14
CA TRP A 368 -12.62 -0.79 -14.75
C TRP A 368 -13.10 -2.19 -14.38
N LEU A 369 -13.79 -2.90 -15.29
CA LEU A 369 -14.44 -4.17 -14.97
C LEU A 369 -13.62 -5.41 -15.35
N GLU A 370 -12.68 -5.30 -16.30
CA GLU A 370 -11.86 -6.43 -16.72
C GLU A 370 -11.01 -7.02 -15.57
N PRO A 371 -10.28 -6.23 -14.76
CA PRO A 371 -9.54 -6.77 -13.61
C PRO A 371 -10.46 -7.34 -12.54
N VAL A 372 -11.64 -6.72 -12.37
CA VAL A 372 -12.63 -7.09 -11.35
C VAL A 372 -13.27 -8.44 -11.67
N ALA A 373 -13.53 -8.76 -12.93
CA ALA A 373 -14.12 -10.04 -13.31
C ALA A 373 -13.26 -11.25 -12.90
N CYS A 374 -11.93 -11.14 -13.00
CA CYS A 374 -10.99 -12.18 -12.57
C CYS A 374 -11.06 -12.42 -11.06
N VAL A 375 -11.21 -11.35 -10.30
CA VAL A 375 -11.42 -11.34 -8.85
C VAL A 375 -12.78 -12.00 -8.52
N LEU A 376 -13.87 -11.59 -9.15
CA LEU A 376 -15.19 -12.13 -8.80
C LEU A 376 -15.33 -13.63 -9.09
N GLN A 377 -14.65 -14.15 -10.12
CA GLN A 377 -14.67 -15.57 -10.46
C GLN A 377 -14.11 -16.49 -9.36
N LYS A 378 -13.25 -15.99 -8.46
CA LYS A 378 -12.66 -16.81 -7.39
C LYS A 378 -13.36 -16.62 -6.06
N VAL A 379 -13.82 -15.40 -5.76
CA VAL A 379 -14.48 -15.07 -4.48
C VAL A 379 -15.93 -15.51 -4.47
N LEU A 380 -16.72 -15.09 -5.47
CA LEU A 380 -18.18 -15.26 -5.44
C LEU A 380 -18.65 -16.72 -5.26
N PRO A 381 -18.00 -17.75 -5.86
CA PRO A 381 -18.40 -19.14 -5.64
C PRO A 381 -18.32 -19.59 -4.18
N LYS A 382 -17.44 -18.98 -3.38
CA LYS A 382 -17.20 -19.33 -1.97
C LYS A 382 -17.87 -18.37 -0.98
N SER A 383 -18.51 -17.31 -1.47
CA SER A 383 -19.12 -16.26 -0.67
C SER A 383 -20.45 -16.68 -0.04
N THR A 384 -20.80 -16.00 1.06
CA THR A 384 -22.09 -16.13 1.74
C THR A 384 -23.25 -15.69 0.85
N MET A 385 -24.47 -16.09 1.23
CA MET A 385 -25.67 -15.70 0.49
C MET A 385 -25.91 -14.18 0.49
N GLU A 386 -25.58 -13.50 1.60
CA GLU A 386 -25.66 -12.05 1.74
C GLU A 386 -24.74 -11.34 0.73
N VAL A 387 -23.45 -11.73 0.68
CA VAL A 387 -22.49 -11.20 -0.29
C VAL A 387 -22.96 -11.47 -1.72
N CYS A 388 -23.45 -12.68 -2.01
CA CYS A 388 -23.97 -12.97 -3.34
C CYS A 388 -25.21 -12.15 -3.70
N THR A 389 -26.08 -11.85 -2.74
CA THR A 389 -27.27 -11.01 -2.95
C THR A 389 -26.86 -9.58 -3.29
N GLN A 390 -25.97 -8.98 -2.50
CA GLN A 390 -25.45 -7.64 -2.79
C GLN A 390 -24.70 -7.59 -4.12
N SER A 391 -23.80 -8.54 -4.35
CA SER A 391 -23.03 -8.64 -5.59
C SER A 391 -23.94 -8.78 -6.82
N CYS A 392 -24.98 -9.62 -6.75
CA CYS A 392 -25.96 -9.75 -7.81
C CYS A 392 -26.84 -8.51 -7.99
N ARG A 393 -27.18 -7.77 -6.91
CA ARG A 393 -27.93 -6.51 -7.02
C ARG A 393 -27.12 -5.49 -7.80
N ILE A 394 -25.87 -5.27 -7.39
CA ILE A 394 -24.96 -4.32 -8.02
C ILE A 394 -24.67 -4.73 -9.47
N ALA A 395 -24.40 -6.01 -9.73
CA ALA A 395 -24.19 -6.51 -11.09
C ALA A 395 -25.42 -6.29 -11.98
N SER A 396 -26.64 -6.29 -11.43
CA SER A 396 -27.85 -5.99 -12.20
C SER A 396 -27.79 -4.60 -12.86
N TYR A 397 -27.19 -3.60 -12.19
CA TYR A 397 -26.97 -2.26 -12.77
C TYR A 397 -25.94 -2.26 -13.88
N ILE A 398 -24.88 -3.08 -13.78
CA ILE A 398 -23.91 -3.28 -14.87
C ILE A 398 -24.64 -3.77 -16.11
N PHE A 399 -25.51 -4.78 -15.98
CA PHE A 399 -26.27 -5.30 -17.12
C PHE A 399 -27.24 -4.26 -17.67
N ARG A 400 -27.97 -3.55 -16.82
CA ARG A 400 -28.95 -2.55 -17.26
C ARG A 400 -28.32 -1.39 -18.02
N PHE A 401 -27.20 -0.84 -17.53
CA PHE A 401 -26.66 0.42 -18.02
C PHE A 401 -25.41 0.29 -18.89
N ALA A 402 -24.63 -0.78 -18.71
CA ALA A 402 -23.33 -0.97 -19.36
C ALA A 402 -23.26 -2.19 -20.29
N SER A 403 -24.29 -3.04 -20.38
CA SER A 403 -24.29 -4.24 -21.26
C SER A 403 -23.84 -3.96 -22.69
N ARG A 404 -24.33 -2.89 -23.32
CA ARG A 404 -23.93 -2.47 -24.67
C ARG A 404 -22.44 -2.10 -24.79
N LEU A 405 -21.87 -1.57 -23.71
CA LEU A 405 -20.47 -1.14 -23.66
C LEU A 405 -19.54 -2.35 -23.50
N ILE A 406 -19.91 -3.32 -22.68
CA ILE A 406 -19.08 -4.50 -22.41
C ILE A 406 -19.31 -5.66 -23.39
N TYR A 407 -20.42 -5.66 -24.15
CA TYR A 407 -20.71 -6.67 -25.16
C TYR A 407 -19.86 -6.47 -26.42
N ARG A 408 -19.34 -7.59 -26.93
CA ARG A 408 -18.65 -7.72 -28.21
C ARG A 408 -19.18 -8.96 -28.92
N SER A 409 -19.41 -8.86 -30.23
CA SER A 409 -19.86 -10.00 -31.03
C SER A 409 -18.73 -11.02 -31.23
N ALA A 410 -19.08 -12.24 -31.65
CA ALA A 410 -18.08 -13.29 -31.89
C ALA A 410 -17.13 -13.00 -33.06
N GLY A 411 -17.50 -12.08 -33.96
CA GLY A 411 -16.61 -11.60 -35.01
C GLY A 411 -15.61 -10.53 -34.53
N GLU A 412 -15.85 -9.91 -33.37
CA GLU A 412 -15.03 -8.79 -32.85
C GLU A 412 -14.00 -9.22 -31.81
N CYS A 413 -14.15 -10.39 -31.18
CA CYS A 413 -13.29 -10.83 -30.09
C CYS A 413 -13.32 -12.35 -29.87
N ASN A 414 -12.46 -12.84 -28.97
CA ASN A 414 -12.63 -14.17 -28.41
C ASN A 414 -13.87 -14.20 -27.49
N PHE A 415 -15.04 -14.46 -28.08
CA PHE A 415 -16.35 -14.32 -27.45
C PHE A 415 -16.44 -15.02 -26.08
N ASN A 416 -15.93 -16.24 -25.99
CA ASN A 416 -15.98 -17.05 -24.77
C ASN A 416 -15.16 -16.49 -23.61
N GLN A 417 -14.16 -15.67 -23.92
CA GLN A 417 -13.29 -14.99 -22.96
C GLN A 417 -13.67 -13.51 -22.78
N SER A 418 -14.68 -13.01 -23.49
CA SER A 418 -15.13 -11.63 -23.35
C SER A 418 -15.64 -11.34 -21.93
N LEU A 419 -15.51 -10.08 -21.51
CA LEU A 419 -16.00 -9.61 -20.21
C LEU A 419 -17.49 -9.93 -20.02
N PHE A 420 -18.30 -9.58 -21.01
CA PHE A 420 -19.75 -9.81 -20.96
C PHE A 420 -20.09 -11.29 -20.73
N VAL A 421 -19.50 -12.21 -21.51
CA VAL A 421 -19.78 -13.65 -21.37
C VAL A 421 -19.32 -14.19 -20.02
N ARG A 422 -18.16 -13.74 -19.52
CA ARG A 422 -17.68 -14.11 -18.17
C ARG A 422 -18.63 -13.63 -17.08
N LEU A 423 -19.14 -12.41 -17.17
CA LEU A 423 -20.13 -11.88 -16.21
C LEU A 423 -21.48 -12.59 -16.32
N CYS A 424 -21.96 -12.92 -17.52
CA CYS A 424 -23.18 -13.73 -17.70
C CYS A 424 -23.04 -15.11 -17.05
N LYS A 425 -21.92 -15.81 -17.29
CA LYS A 425 -21.63 -17.10 -16.66
C LYS A 425 -21.64 -16.97 -15.14
N LEU A 426 -20.94 -15.97 -14.61
CA LEU A 426 -20.80 -15.79 -13.17
C LEU A 426 -22.11 -15.41 -12.49
N TYR A 427 -22.76 -14.34 -12.95
CA TYR A 427 -23.91 -13.75 -12.27
C TYR A 427 -25.23 -14.37 -12.68
N ILE A 428 -25.47 -14.58 -13.97
CA ILE A 428 -26.77 -15.08 -14.43
C ILE A 428 -26.83 -16.60 -14.28
N GLN A 429 -25.88 -17.31 -14.91
CA GLN A 429 -25.94 -18.76 -15.03
C GLN A 429 -25.57 -19.48 -13.73
N ASN A 430 -24.52 -19.05 -13.05
CA ASN A 430 -24.00 -19.75 -11.87
C ASN A 430 -24.54 -19.21 -10.53
N THR A 431 -25.14 -18.01 -10.52
CA THR A 431 -25.59 -17.37 -9.28
C THR A 431 -27.10 -17.14 -9.29
N LEU A 432 -27.61 -16.26 -10.17
CA LEU A 432 -29.02 -15.84 -10.22
C LEU A 432 -29.99 -17.00 -10.49
N ILE A 433 -29.69 -17.86 -11.47
CA ILE A 433 -30.58 -18.98 -11.86
C ILE A 433 -30.51 -20.14 -10.87
N VAL A 434 -29.31 -20.39 -10.33
CA VAL A 434 -29.01 -21.59 -9.51
C VAL A 434 -29.40 -21.38 -8.06
N ARG A 435 -29.20 -20.19 -7.50
CA ARG A 435 -29.49 -19.91 -6.08
C ARG A 435 -30.94 -19.44 -5.90
N ASN A 436 -31.42 -19.56 -4.66
CA ASN A 436 -32.76 -19.11 -4.27
C ASN A 436 -32.65 -17.79 -3.52
N PHE A 437 -33.11 -16.70 -4.14
CA PHE A 437 -33.12 -15.37 -3.53
C PHE A 437 -34.51 -15.00 -3.03
N GLU A 438 -34.57 -14.00 -2.15
CA GLU A 438 -35.82 -13.41 -1.71
C GLU A 438 -36.58 -12.72 -2.85
N ALA A 439 -37.92 -12.77 -2.78
CA ALA A 439 -38.79 -12.23 -3.82
C ALA A 439 -38.60 -10.73 -4.04
N THR A 440 -38.37 -9.96 -2.96
CA THR A 440 -38.12 -8.50 -3.01
C THR A 440 -36.88 -8.16 -3.81
N PHE A 441 -35.77 -8.87 -3.57
CA PHE A 441 -34.54 -8.74 -4.34
C PHE A 441 -34.73 -9.13 -5.81
N LEU A 442 -35.43 -10.24 -6.07
CA LEU A 442 -35.65 -10.71 -7.45
C LEU A 442 -36.49 -9.70 -8.23
N ASP A 443 -37.54 -9.17 -7.61
CA ASP A 443 -38.44 -8.18 -8.20
C ASP A 443 -37.70 -6.89 -8.61
N GLU A 444 -36.64 -6.52 -7.89
CA GLU A 444 -35.75 -5.41 -8.18
C GLU A 444 -34.72 -5.74 -9.27
N SER A 445 -34.00 -6.86 -9.12
CA SER A 445 -32.77 -7.15 -9.87
C SER A 445 -33.02 -7.84 -11.21
N VAL A 446 -33.93 -8.81 -11.28
CA VAL A 446 -34.19 -9.61 -12.50
C VAL A 446 -34.58 -8.73 -13.70
N PRO A 447 -35.46 -7.71 -13.56
CA PRO A 447 -35.78 -6.83 -14.67
C PRO A 447 -34.57 -6.08 -15.24
N ASN A 448 -33.58 -5.73 -14.41
CA ASN A 448 -32.37 -5.05 -14.85
C ASN A 448 -31.50 -5.94 -15.74
N TYR A 449 -31.29 -7.20 -15.34
CA TYR A 449 -30.58 -8.20 -16.17
C TYR A 449 -31.30 -8.41 -17.50
N PHE A 450 -32.61 -8.62 -17.44
CA PHE A 450 -33.41 -8.91 -18.62
C PHE A 450 -33.43 -7.72 -19.60
N CYS A 451 -33.68 -6.51 -19.11
CA CYS A 451 -33.61 -5.28 -19.90
C CYS A 451 -32.23 -5.11 -20.56
N GLY A 452 -31.15 -5.33 -19.82
CA GLY A 452 -29.79 -5.29 -20.36
C GLY A 452 -29.57 -6.22 -21.55
N LEU A 453 -30.09 -7.45 -21.48
CA LEU A 453 -30.01 -8.40 -22.59
C LEU A 453 -30.84 -7.95 -23.80
N LEU A 454 -32.06 -7.42 -23.59
CA LEU A 454 -32.93 -6.93 -24.67
C LEU A 454 -32.32 -5.74 -25.44
N MET A 455 -31.39 -5.00 -24.83
CA MET A 455 -30.68 -3.90 -25.49
C MET A 455 -29.59 -4.36 -26.46
N LEU A 456 -29.23 -5.65 -26.45
CA LEU A 456 -28.19 -6.27 -27.28
C LEU A 456 -28.78 -6.89 -28.57
N PRO A 457 -27.95 -7.25 -29.56
CA PRO A 457 -28.43 -7.86 -30.80
C PRO A 457 -28.83 -9.34 -30.60
N ILE A 458 -29.91 -9.58 -29.85
CA ILE A 458 -30.44 -10.93 -29.55
C ILE A 458 -30.73 -11.73 -30.82
N ALA A 459 -31.26 -11.07 -31.85
CA ALA A 459 -31.61 -11.73 -33.11
C ALA A 459 -30.43 -12.46 -33.78
N SER A 460 -29.21 -11.96 -33.61
CA SER A 460 -28.00 -12.49 -34.24
C SER A 460 -27.11 -13.28 -33.28
N SER A 461 -27.56 -13.57 -32.05
CA SER A 461 -26.75 -14.31 -31.07
C SER A 461 -27.55 -15.38 -30.35
N SER A 462 -27.30 -16.64 -30.70
CA SER A 462 -27.89 -17.81 -30.03
C SER A 462 -27.54 -17.87 -28.53
N TYR A 463 -26.35 -17.37 -28.15
CA TYR A 463 -25.98 -17.24 -26.74
C TYR A 463 -26.92 -16.29 -26.00
N LEU A 464 -27.15 -15.07 -26.52
CA LEU A 464 -28.06 -14.11 -25.89
C LEU A 464 -29.49 -14.62 -25.81
N GLN A 465 -29.98 -15.27 -26.87
CA GLN A 465 -31.30 -15.91 -26.89
C GLN A 465 -31.42 -16.93 -25.76
N ARG A 466 -30.42 -17.81 -25.61
CA ARG A 466 -30.40 -18.82 -24.55
C ARG A 466 -30.42 -18.20 -23.16
N ILE A 467 -29.59 -17.19 -22.89
CA ILE A 467 -29.57 -16.53 -21.57
C ILE A 467 -30.92 -15.86 -21.26
N ALA A 468 -31.53 -15.17 -22.24
CA ALA A 468 -32.84 -14.56 -22.05
C ALA A 468 -33.94 -15.61 -21.79
N VAL A 469 -33.91 -16.73 -22.52
CA VAL A 469 -34.83 -17.87 -22.31
C VAL A 469 -34.62 -18.48 -20.92
N ASP A 470 -33.38 -18.68 -20.47
CA ASP A 470 -33.08 -19.26 -19.15
C ASP A 470 -33.64 -18.38 -18.01
N ILE A 471 -33.59 -17.04 -18.15
CA ILE A 471 -34.20 -16.09 -17.21
C ILE A 471 -35.73 -16.23 -17.20
N ILE A 472 -36.36 -16.28 -18.37
CA ILE A 472 -37.82 -16.45 -18.47
C ILE A 472 -38.22 -17.80 -17.88
N GLU A 473 -37.49 -18.87 -18.20
CA GLU A 473 -37.77 -20.23 -17.72
C GLU A 473 -37.77 -20.28 -16.19
N LYS A 474 -36.79 -19.62 -15.55
CA LYS A 474 -36.65 -19.60 -14.10
C LYS A 474 -37.71 -18.74 -13.40
N PHE A 475 -38.03 -17.56 -13.94
CA PHE A 475 -38.76 -16.52 -13.18
C PHE A 475 -40.17 -16.21 -13.69
N SER A 476 -40.61 -16.76 -14.83
CA SER A 476 -41.94 -16.49 -15.41
C SER A 476 -43.12 -17.05 -14.60
N LEU A 477 -42.87 -17.90 -13.61
CA LEU A 477 -43.89 -18.40 -12.69
C LEU A 477 -44.24 -17.40 -11.58
N ASP A 478 -43.31 -16.52 -11.21
CA ASP A 478 -43.59 -15.44 -10.26
C ASP A 478 -44.48 -14.38 -10.92
N TYR A 479 -45.60 -14.05 -10.28
CA TYR A 479 -46.60 -13.17 -10.88
C TYR A 479 -46.04 -11.76 -11.15
N SER A 480 -45.27 -11.18 -10.23
CA SER A 480 -44.72 -9.83 -10.39
C SER A 480 -43.70 -9.78 -11.52
N LEU A 481 -42.74 -10.71 -11.50
CA LEU A 481 -41.71 -10.82 -12.53
C LEU A 481 -42.31 -11.12 -13.90
N LYS A 482 -43.31 -12.00 -13.97
CA LYS A 482 -44.06 -12.28 -15.19
C LYS A 482 -44.65 -11.01 -15.81
N GLN A 483 -45.29 -10.15 -15.00
CA GLN A 483 -45.85 -8.90 -15.50
C GLN A 483 -44.77 -7.92 -15.96
N LYS A 484 -43.65 -7.81 -15.23
CA LYS A 484 -42.52 -6.94 -15.63
C LYS A 484 -41.87 -7.43 -16.93
N MET A 485 -41.61 -8.73 -17.06
CA MET A 485 -41.06 -9.33 -18.29
C MET A 485 -42.00 -9.15 -19.48
N LYS A 486 -43.32 -9.33 -19.28
CA LYS A 486 -44.33 -9.09 -20.32
C LYS A 486 -44.28 -7.64 -20.82
N ARG A 487 -44.19 -6.66 -19.92
CA ARG A 487 -44.07 -5.24 -20.29
C ARG A 487 -42.79 -4.98 -21.10
N LEU A 488 -41.65 -5.45 -20.59
CA LEU A 488 -40.35 -5.27 -21.26
C LEU A 488 -40.29 -5.90 -22.65
N LEU A 489 -40.89 -7.07 -22.86
CA LEU A 489 -41.01 -7.69 -24.19
C LEU A 489 -42.04 -6.99 -25.07
N GLY A 490 -43.09 -6.41 -24.49
CA GLY A 490 -44.07 -5.59 -25.19
C GLY A 490 -43.45 -4.37 -25.87
N ASP A 491 -42.40 -3.79 -25.28
CA ASP A 491 -41.61 -2.70 -25.89
C ASP A 491 -40.72 -3.20 -27.04
N HIS A 492 -40.55 -4.51 -27.19
CA HIS A 492 -39.70 -5.16 -28.17
C HIS A 492 -40.36 -6.38 -28.85
N PRO A 493 -41.52 -6.21 -29.53
CA PRO A 493 -42.35 -7.32 -30.00
C PRO A 493 -41.62 -8.24 -30.99
N ARG A 494 -40.65 -7.70 -31.75
CA ARG A 494 -39.79 -8.46 -32.68
C ARG A 494 -38.97 -9.57 -32.02
N PHE A 495 -38.73 -9.50 -30.71
CA PHE A 495 -37.95 -10.53 -29.99
C PHE A 495 -38.79 -11.73 -29.56
N ILE A 496 -40.11 -11.58 -29.45
CA ILE A 496 -41.02 -12.66 -29.03
C ILE A 496 -40.89 -13.91 -29.93
N PRO A 497 -41.02 -13.82 -31.28
CA PRO A 497 -40.89 -15.01 -32.14
C PRO A 497 -39.48 -15.61 -32.12
N ILE A 498 -38.45 -14.79 -31.92
CA ILE A 498 -37.05 -15.23 -31.87
C ILE A 498 -36.79 -16.04 -30.59
N LEU A 499 -37.22 -15.51 -29.44
CA LEU A 499 -37.09 -16.21 -28.17
C LEU A 499 -37.97 -17.46 -28.13
N TYR A 500 -39.16 -17.41 -28.73
CA TYR A 500 -40.06 -18.55 -28.84
C TYR A 500 -39.39 -19.71 -29.59
N ALA A 501 -38.73 -19.43 -30.72
CA ALA A 501 -38.00 -20.43 -31.49
C ALA A 501 -36.78 -21.01 -30.73
N ALA A 502 -36.26 -20.29 -29.73
CA ALA A 502 -35.14 -20.74 -28.90
C ALA A 502 -35.59 -21.56 -27.66
N CYS A 503 -36.88 -21.62 -27.37
CA CYS A 503 -37.41 -22.38 -26.24
C CYS A 503 -37.48 -23.88 -26.52
N LYS A 504 -37.38 -24.68 -25.45
CA LYS A 504 -37.76 -26.10 -25.51
C LYS A 504 -39.28 -26.20 -25.48
N ALA A 505 -39.84 -27.13 -26.25
CA ALA A 505 -41.28 -27.41 -26.22
C ALA A 505 -41.74 -27.68 -24.78
N ASP A 506 -42.95 -27.19 -24.44
CA ASP A 506 -43.61 -27.34 -23.13
C ASP A 506 -42.91 -26.74 -21.90
N SER A 507 -41.80 -26.03 -22.09
CA SER A 507 -41.10 -25.33 -21.02
C SER A 507 -41.91 -24.15 -20.46
N ASN A 508 -41.55 -23.64 -19.27
CA ASN A 508 -42.23 -22.48 -18.70
C ASN A 508 -42.07 -21.23 -19.59
N ALA A 509 -40.87 -21.06 -20.16
CA ALA A 509 -40.59 -20.01 -21.14
C ALA A 509 -41.43 -20.16 -22.41
N PHE A 510 -41.61 -21.39 -22.91
CA PHE A 510 -42.50 -21.65 -24.04
C PHE A 510 -43.93 -21.22 -23.74
N LYS A 511 -44.51 -21.68 -22.61
CA LYS A 511 -45.86 -21.31 -22.18
C LYS A 511 -46.02 -19.81 -21.97
N PHE A 512 -45.02 -19.16 -21.38
CA PHE A 512 -45.01 -17.71 -21.18
C PHE A 512 -45.03 -16.96 -22.51
N LEU A 513 -44.15 -17.32 -23.45
CA LEU A 513 -44.05 -16.65 -24.76
C LEU A 513 -45.30 -16.89 -25.61
N THR A 514 -45.89 -18.09 -25.58
CA THR A 514 -47.18 -18.37 -26.25
C THR A 514 -48.32 -17.52 -25.68
N ALA A 515 -48.29 -17.19 -24.39
CA ALA A 515 -49.33 -16.37 -23.76
C ALA A 515 -49.19 -14.86 -24.01
N ILE A 516 -48.08 -14.41 -24.60
CA ILE A 516 -47.82 -13.00 -24.89
C ILE A 516 -47.55 -12.70 -26.38
N ALA A 517 -47.27 -13.73 -27.18
CA ALA A 517 -47.35 -13.69 -28.65
C ALA A 517 -48.81 -13.51 -29.07
#